data_AF-A0A8D8LN23-F1
#
_entry.id   AF-A0A8D8LN23-F1
#
_cell.length_a   1.000
_cell.length_b   1.000
_cell.length_c   1.000
_cell.angle_alpha   90.00
_cell.angle_beta   90.00
_cell.angle_gamma   90.00
#
_symmetry.space_group_name_H-M   'P 1'
#
loop_
_entity.id
_entity.type
_entity.pdbx_description
1 polymer ?
#
loop_
_entity_poly.entity_id
_entity_poly.type
_entity_poly.pdbx_seq_one_letter_code
_entity_poly.pdbx_strand_id
1 'polypeptide(L)'
;MTSTQLTCLLVILLAHTGLSYNILVTNLIPFQSHLMTTTVIANSLAERGHNVTLITLKAARPHPKLNVIINEDVFRLPPNFPNIVGNFSAFQFGKFMMDRAADTSEELLATPLFKKLINVGTPVLRPLKSFRTTTVSECTT
;
A
#
# COMPACT_ATOMS: atom_id res chain seq x y z
N MET A 1 20.63 28.38 29.20
CA MET A 1 20.19 28.54 27.79
C MET A 1 20.06 30.02 27.49
N THR A 2 20.75 30.52 26.47
CA THR A 2 20.66 31.93 26.04
C THR A 2 19.43 32.14 25.17
N SER A 3 18.89 33.36 25.12
CA SER A 3 17.70 33.73 24.31
C SER A 3 17.81 33.25 22.86
N THR A 4 19.01 33.34 22.28
CA THR A 4 19.35 32.88 20.92
C THR A 4 19.21 31.36 20.72
N GLN A 5 19.47 30.55 21.74
CA GLN A 5 19.31 29.10 21.66
C GLN A 5 17.82 28.73 21.66
N LEU A 6 17.01 29.44 22.44
CA LEU A 6 15.56 29.22 22.51
C LEU A 6 14.86 29.61 21.20
N THR A 7 15.28 30.71 20.58
CA THR A 7 14.75 31.13 19.27
C THR A 7 15.14 30.16 18.15
N CYS A 8 16.39 29.69 18.11
CA CYS A 8 16.81 28.66 17.15
C CYS A 8 16.02 27.36 17.32
N LEU A 9 15.79 26.90 18.55
CA LEU A 9 15.00 25.70 18.80
C LEU A 9 13.55 25.84 18.32
N LEU A 10 12.94 27.01 18.55
CA LEU A 10 11.57 27.31 18.11
C LEU A 10 11.46 27.33 16.57
N VAL A 11 12.45 27.92 15.88
CA VAL A 11 12.50 27.95 14.41
C VAL A 11 12.66 26.55 13.82
N ILE A 12 13.49 25.71 14.42
CA ILE A 12 13.67 24.31 13.97
C ILE A 12 12.37 23.52 14.18
N LEU A 13 11.66 23.73 15.30
CA LEU A 13 10.38 23.07 15.56
C LEU A 13 9.31 23.48 14.54
N LEU A 14 9.23 24.77 14.21
CA LEU A 14 8.30 25.33 13.21
C LEU A 14 8.63 24.87 11.79
N ALA A 15 9.91 24.69 11.46
CA ALA A 15 10.32 24.18 10.16
C ALA A 15 9.93 22.69 9.98
N HIS A 16 9.94 21.91 11.06
CA HIS A 16 9.61 20.48 11.00
C HIS A 16 8.12 20.22 10.78
N THR A 17 7.23 21.09 11.26
CA THR A 17 5.77 20.96 11.07
C THR A 17 5.30 21.33 9.66
N GLY A 18 6.16 21.95 8.84
CA GLY A 18 5.86 22.35 7.46
C GLY A 18 6.31 21.35 6.38
N LEU A 19 6.96 20.23 6.76
CA LEU A 19 7.46 19.25 5.80
C LEU A 19 6.32 18.39 5.24
N SER A 20 5.90 18.68 4.02
CA SER A 20 4.98 17.85 3.24
C SER A 20 5.75 16.79 2.45
N TYR A 21 5.27 15.55 2.49
CA TYR A 21 5.85 14.43 1.73
C TYR A 21 4.82 13.87 0.76
N ASN A 22 5.30 13.30 -0.35
CA ASN A 22 4.47 12.52 -1.27
C ASN A 22 4.42 11.07 -0.77
N ILE A 23 3.26 10.62 -0.30
CA ILE A 23 3.09 9.30 0.31
C ILE A 23 2.11 8.48 -0.51
N LEU A 24 2.52 7.29 -0.91
CA LEU A 24 1.66 6.30 -1.57
C LEU A 24 1.22 5.26 -0.54
N VAL A 25 -0.08 5.17 -0.29
CA VAL A 25 -0.70 4.14 0.53
C VAL A 25 -1.43 3.17 -0.40
N THR A 26 -1.20 1.87 -0.23
CA THR A 26 -1.87 0.85 -1.04
C THR A 26 -2.56 -0.16 -0.13
N ASN A 27 -3.81 -0.49 -0.47
CA ASN A 27 -4.52 -1.59 0.17
C ASN A 27 -5.52 -2.21 -0.80
N LEU A 28 -5.19 -3.41 -1.25
CA LEU A 28 -6.00 -4.17 -2.21
C LEU A 28 -6.75 -5.32 -1.54
N ILE A 29 -6.84 -5.33 -0.20
CA ILE A 29 -7.55 -6.37 0.52
C ILE A 29 -9.04 -5.95 0.66
N PRO A 30 -10.01 -6.74 0.16
CA PRO A 30 -11.44 -6.41 0.11
C PRO A 30 -12.16 -6.59 1.44
N PHE A 31 -11.44 -6.79 2.53
CA PHE A 31 -12.03 -6.91 3.85
C PHE A 31 -12.24 -5.53 4.45
N GLN A 32 -13.46 -5.28 4.92
CA GLN A 32 -13.88 -3.98 5.45
C GLN A 32 -12.96 -3.45 6.56
N SER A 33 -12.45 -4.33 7.43
CA SER A 33 -11.48 -3.96 8.47
C SER A 33 -10.18 -3.39 7.89
N HIS A 34 -9.64 -4.00 6.83
CA HIS A 34 -8.43 -3.53 6.15
C HIS A 34 -8.68 -2.20 5.44
N LEU A 35 -9.81 -2.08 4.74
CA LEU A 35 -10.22 -0.86 4.04
C LEU A 35 -10.38 0.32 5.02
N MET A 36 -10.99 0.10 6.18
CA MET A 36 -11.12 1.13 7.22
C MET A 36 -9.78 1.55 7.78
N THR A 37 -8.94 0.61 8.22
CA THR A 37 -7.64 0.91 8.82
C THR A 37 -6.77 1.72 7.86
N THR A 38 -6.69 1.31 6.60
CA THR A 38 -5.86 2.00 5.59
C THR A 38 -6.39 3.37 5.21
N THR A 39 -7.72 3.54 5.14
CA THR A 39 -8.30 4.87 4.91
C THR A 39 -8.05 5.81 6.09
N VAL A 40 -8.14 5.33 7.34
CA VAL A 40 -7.84 6.13 8.54
C VAL A 40 -6.38 6.58 8.56
N ILE A 41 -5.44 5.68 8.23
CA ILE A 41 -4.02 6.02 8.14
C ILE A 41 -3.79 7.09 7.06
N ALA A 42 -4.36 6.89 5.86
CA ALA A 42 -4.22 7.84 4.75
C ALA A 42 -4.82 9.22 5.09
N ASN A 43 -5.98 9.25 5.73
CA ASN A 43 -6.62 10.48 6.21
C ASN A 43 -5.74 11.21 7.23
N SER A 44 -5.21 10.52 8.23
CA SER A 44 -4.36 11.15 9.25
C SER A 44 -3.08 11.75 8.65
N LEU A 45 -2.50 11.10 7.63
CA LEU A 45 -1.35 11.64 6.90
C LEU A 45 -1.73 12.90 6.08
N ALA A 46 -2.90 12.90 5.44
CA ALA A 46 -3.40 14.06 4.70
C ALA A 46 -3.74 15.25 5.61
N GLU A 47 -4.30 14.98 6.80
CA GLU A 47 -4.59 16.00 7.83
C GLU A 47 -3.32 16.68 8.34
N ARG A 48 -2.20 15.96 8.41
CA ARG A 48 -0.87 16.49 8.76
C ARG A 48 -0.21 17.29 7.63
N GLY A 49 -0.88 17.44 6.49
CA GLY A 49 -0.40 18.25 5.36
C GLY A 49 0.46 17.49 4.35
N HIS A 50 0.54 16.17 4.41
CA HIS A 50 1.22 15.37 3.38
C HIS A 50 0.35 15.24 2.12
N ASN A 51 1.01 15.12 0.97
CA ASN A 51 0.34 14.79 -0.30
C ASN A 51 0.19 13.26 -0.39
N VAL A 52 -0.99 12.76 -0.07
CA VAL A 52 -1.24 11.32 0.04
C VAL A 52 -2.05 10.83 -1.15
N THR A 53 -1.58 9.74 -1.76
CA THR A 53 -2.35 8.98 -2.75
C THR A 53 -2.72 7.62 -2.15
N LEU A 54 -4.01 7.32 -2.06
CA LEU A 54 -4.53 6.03 -1.59
C LEU A 54 -5.01 5.22 -2.79
N ILE A 55 -4.35 4.09 -3.05
CA ILE A 55 -4.83 3.07 -4.00
C ILE A 55 -5.57 2.01 -3.21
N THR A 56 -6.87 1.84 -3.46
CA THR A 56 -7.66 0.85 -2.75
C THR A 56 -8.84 0.34 -3.57
N LEU A 57 -9.47 -0.75 -3.13
CA LEU A 57 -10.71 -1.24 -3.75
C LEU A 57 -11.91 -0.38 -3.39
N LYS A 58 -11.90 0.20 -2.18
CA LYS A 58 -12.96 1.08 -1.69
C LYS A 58 -12.45 1.93 -0.53
N ALA A 59 -12.59 3.25 -0.64
CA ALA A 59 -12.22 4.16 0.44
C ALA A 59 -13.38 4.36 1.43
N ALA A 60 -13.12 4.20 2.72
CA ALA A 60 -14.10 4.41 3.78
C ALA A 60 -13.99 5.84 4.34
N ARG A 61 -14.88 6.75 3.91
CA ARG A 61 -14.90 8.17 4.34
C ARG A 61 -13.56 8.89 4.07
N PRO A 62 -13.18 9.07 2.80
CA PRO A 62 -11.91 9.72 2.46
C PRO A 62 -11.92 11.20 2.85
N HIS A 63 -10.78 11.68 3.34
CA HIS A 63 -10.56 13.10 3.60
C HIS A 63 -10.55 13.90 2.28
N PRO A 64 -11.07 15.14 2.21
CA PRO A 64 -11.19 15.89 0.95
C PRO A 64 -9.87 16.14 0.21
N LYS A 65 -8.74 16.18 0.93
CA LYS A 65 -7.40 16.39 0.36
C LYS A 65 -6.70 15.09 -0.07
N LEU A 66 -7.35 13.93 0.10
CA LEU A 66 -6.77 12.64 -0.24
C LEU A 66 -6.99 12.36 -1.73
N ASN A 67 -5.92 12.04 -2.45
CA ASN A 67 -6.05 11.54 -3.82
C ASN A 67 -6.39 10.05 -3.76
N VAL A 68 -7.63 9.69 -4.09
CA VAL A 68 -8.08 8.30 -4.03
C VAL A 68 -8.13 7.72 -5.43
N ILE A 69 -7.46 6.58 -5.61
CA ILE A 69 -7.53 5.76 -6.81
C ILE A 69 -8.25 4.47 -6.43
N ILE A 70 -9.46 4.32 -6.95
CA ILE A 70 -10.26 3.11 -6.78
C ILE A 70 -9.86 2.13 -7.88
N ASN A 71 -9.38 0.95 -7.48
CA ASN A 71 -8.98 -0.10 -8.39
C ASN A 71 -9.76 -1.38 -8.09
N GLU A 72 -11.01 -1.42 -8.53
CA GLU A 72 -11.93 -2.55 -8.30
C GLU A 72 -11.52 -3.83 -9.03
N ASP A 73 -10.67 -3.72 -10.05
CA ASP A 73 -10.40 -4.81 -10.97
C ASP A 73 -9.25 -5.72 -10.54
N VAL A 74 -8.28 -5.22 -9.77
CA VAL A 74 -7.00 -5.89 -9.52
C VAL A 74 -7.06 -6.91 -8.37
N PHE A 75 -8.01 -6.78 -7.45
CA PHE A 75 -8.27 -7.80 -6.43
C PHE A 75 -9.68 -8.35 -6.54
N ARG A 76 -9.82 -9.36 -7.39
CA ARG A 76 -11.05 -10.14 -7.58
C ARG A 76 -11.00 -11.41 -6.75
N LEU A 77 -11.80 -11.46 -5.69
CA LEU A 77 -12.04 -12.75 -5.05
C LEU A 77 -12.75 -13.69 -6.04
N PRO A 78 -12.45 -15.00 -6.01
CA PRO A 78 -13.22 -15.97 -6.77
C PRO A 78 -14.72 -15.83 -6.47
N PRO A 79 -15.62 -16.00 -7.45
CA PRO A 79 -17.07 -15.85 -7.24
C PRO A 79 -17.62 -16.74 -6.10
N ASN A 80 -16.98 -17.89 -5.86
CA ASN A 80 -17.30 -18.85 -4.80
C ASN A 80 -16.37 -18.77 -3.58
N PHE A 81 -15.72 -17.61 -3.35
CA PHE A 81 -14.74 -17.44 -2.27
C PHE A 81 -15.19 -17.98 -0.91
N PRO A 82 -16.41 -17.69 -0.40
CA PRO A 82 -16.86 -18.22 0.90
C PRO A 82 -16.88 -19.76 0.97
N ASN A 83 -17.27 -20.41 -0.13
CA ASN A 83 -17.35 -21.88 -0.21
C ASN A 83 -15.97 -22.53 -0.38
N ILE A 84 -15.02 -21.81 -0.96
CA ILE A 84 -13.63 -22.26 -1.12
C ILE A 84 -12.90 -22.20 0.22
N VAL A 85 -12.98 -21.06 0.92
CA VAL A 85 -12.26 -20.87 2.19
C VAL A 85 -12.90 -21.60 3.36
N GLY A 86 -14.20 -21.90 3.30
CA GLY A 86 -14.89 -22.68 4.34
C GLY A 86 -14.32 -24.09 4.54
N ASN A 87 -13.64 -24.64 3.52
CA ASN A 87 -13.01 -25.96 3.57
C ASN A 87 -11.48 -25.89 3.72
N PHE A 88 -10.90 -24.71 3.89
CA PHE A 88 -9.45 -24.56 4.03
C PHE A 88 -8.99 -24.78 5.46
N SER A 89 -7.89 -25.52 5.62
CA SER A 89 -7.06 -25.39 6.83
C SER A 89 -6.44 -23.99 6.89
N ALA A 90 -6.00 -23.58 8.08
CA ALA A 90 -5.31 -22.29 8.26
C ALA A 90 -4.10 -22.14 7.33
N PHE A 91 -3.37 -23.23 7.06
CA PHE A 91 -2.23 -23.22 6.14
C PHE A 91 -2.65 -23.04 4.68
N GLN A 92 -3.73 -23.70 4.25
CA GLN A 92 -4.28 -23.54 2.90
C GLN A 92 -4.81 -22.13 2.68
N PHE A 93 -5.48 -21.55 3.68
CA PHE A 93 -5.91 -20.17 3.64
C PHE A 93 -4.73 -19.21 3.56
N GLY A 94 -3.68 -19.43 4.37
CA GLY A 94 -2.44 -18.67 4.30
C GLY A 94 -1.80 -18.72 2.91
N LYS A 95 -1.67 -19.92 2.33
CA LYS A 95 -1.11 -20.10 0.98
C LYS A 95 -1.97 -19.39 -0.07
N PHE A 96 -3.28 -19.56 -0.04
CA PHE A 96 -4.21 -18.90 -0.96
C PHE A 96 -4.07 -17.37 -0.91
N MET A 97 -3.97 -16.79 0.28
CA MET A 97 -3.82 -15.35 0.45
C MET A 97 -2.46 -14.86 -0.08
N MET A 98 -1.39 -15.63 0.12
CA MET A 98 -0.05 -15.30 -0.40
C MET A 98 0.00 -15.37 -1.93
N ASP A 99 -0.54 -16.44 -2.52
CA ASP A 99 -0.63 -16.59 -3.97
C ASP A 99 -1.45 -15.44 -4.58
N ARG A 100 -2.63 -15.14 -3.99
CA ARG A 100 -3.46 -14.04 -4.46
C ARG A 100 -2.75 -12.69 -4.30
N ALA A 101 -1.99 -12.47 -3.24
CA ALA A 101 -1.21 -11.24 -3.05
C ALA A 101 -0.12 -11.08 -4.11
N ALA A 102 0.55 -12.16 -4.50
CA ALA A 102 1.55 -12.15 -5.56
C ALA A 102 0.92 -11.81 -6.92
N ASP A 103 -0.15 -12.50 -7.31
CA ASP A 103 -0.88 -12.25 -8.57
C ASP A 103 -1.39 -10.80 -8.66
N THR A 104 -2.00 -10.32 -7.56
CA THR A 104 -2.50 -8.95 -7.44
C THR A 104 -1.36 -7.95 -7.62
N SER A 105 -0.18 -8.23 -7.06
CA SER A 105 0.97 -7.34 -7.15
C SER A 105 1.50 -7.27 -8.59
N GLU A 106 1.58 -8.40 -9.30
CA GLU A 106 1.97 -8.43 -10.71
C GLU A 106 0.97 -7.68 -11.60
N GLU A 107 -0.33 -7.91 -11.39
CA GLU A 107 -1.39 -7.22 -12.13
C GLU A 107 -1.35 -5.71 -11.87
N LEU A 108 -1.20 -5.30 -10.61
CA LEU A 108 -1.06 -3.90 -10.24
C LEU A 108 0.16 -3.25 -10.92
N LEU A 109 1.32 -3.92 -10.86
CA LEU A 109 2.57 -3.48 -11.50
C LEU A 109 2.44 -3.41 -13.03
N ALA A 110 1.55 -4.19 -13.64
CA ALA A 110 1.29 -4.13 -15.07
C ALA A 110 0.49 -2.88 -15.46
N THR A 111 -0.33 -2.31 -14.57
CA THR A 111 -1.18 -1.15 -14.89
C THR A 111 -0.36 0.11 -15.22
N PRO A 112 -0.71 0.85 -16.31
CA PRO A 112 -0.01 2.09 -16.65
C PRO A 112 -0.06 3.15 -15.54
N LEU A 113 -1.17 3.18 -14.79
CA LEU A 113 -1.37 4.10 -13.68
C LEU A 113 -0.39 3.83 -12.54
N PHE A 114 -0.25 2.58 -12.10
CA PHE A 114 0.67 2.24 -11.03
C PHE A 114 2.12 2.45 -11.45
N LYS A 115 2.49 2.09 -12.69
CA LYS A 115 3.83 2.36 -13.25
C LYS A 115 4.19 3.85 -13.19
N LYS A 116 3.24 4.73 -13.48
CA LYS A 116 3.43 6.18 -13.37
C LYS A 116 3.65 6.61 -11.93
N LEU A 117 2.93 6.04 -10.97
CA LEU A 117 3.01 6.42 -9.56
C LEU A 117 4.31 5.95 -8.89
N ILE A 118 4.78 4.73 -9.18
CA ILE A 118 6.05 4.22 -8.60
C ILE A 118 7.29 4.91 -9.17
N ASN A 119 7.24 5.37 -10.43
CA ASN A 119 8.34 6.07 -11.09
C ASN A 119 8.48 7.53 -10.64
N VAL A 120 7.50 8.09 -9.93
CA VAL A 120 7.54 9.49 -9.47
C VAL A 120 8.28 9.63 -8.12
N GLY A 121 8.57 8.52 -7.42
CA GLY A 121 9.21 8.53 -6.09
C GLY A 121 10.60 7.87 -6.00
N THR A 122 11.12 7.27 -7.07
CA THR A 122 12.42 6.59 -7.05
C THR A 122 13.47 7.39 -7.82
N PRO A 123 14.56 7.88 -7.17
CA PRO A 123 15.75 8.24 -7.93
C PRO A 123 16.23 6.95 -8.62
N VAL A 124 16.27 6.97 -9.94
CA VAL A 124 16.69 5.84 -10.77
C VAL A 124 18.11 5.45 -10.39
N LEU A 125 18.26 4.43 -9.55
CA LEU A 125 19.54 3.78 -9.30
C LEU A 125 19.40 2.26 -9.39
N ARG A 126 19.88 1.79 -10.55
CA ARG A 126 20.35 0.44 -10.89
C ARG A 126 19.33 -0.66 -11.21
N PRO A 127 19.73 -1.59 -12.12
CA PRO A 127 18.83 -2.57 -12.70
C PRO A 127 18.45 -3.64 -11.68
N LEU A 128 17.17 -3.99 -11.68
CA LEU A 128 16.62 -5.12 -10.94
C LEU A 128 17.35 -6.39 -11.39
N LYS A 129 18.15 -6.98 -10.49
CA LYS A 129 18.60 -8.36 -10.65
C LYS A 129 17.35 -9.24 -10.66
N SER A 130 17.19 -9.98 -11.76
CA SER A 130 16.22 -11.06 -11.93
C SER A 130 16.14 -11.92 -10.66
N PHE A 131 14.96 -11.95 -10.04
CA PHE A 131 14.63 -12.97 -9.06
C PHE A 131 14.45 -14.28 -9.81
N ARG A 132 15.38 -15.21 -9.58
CA ARG A 132 15.28 -16.58 -10.09
C ARG A 132 14.37 -17.35 -9.13
N THR A 133 13.20 -17.75 -9.60
CA THR A 133 12.28 -18.66 -8.90
C THR A 133 12.95 -20.03 -8.82
N THR A 134 13.33 -20.47 -7.62
CA THR A 134 13.76 -21.85 -7.41
C THR A 134 12.50 -22.68 -7.23
N THR A 135 12.15 -23.47 -8.25
CA THR A 135 11.15 -24.52 -8.17
C THR A 135 11.60 -25.55 -7.13
N VAL A 136 10.84 -25.70 -6.04
CA VAL A 136 10.99 -26.87 -5.15
C VAL A 136 10.37 -28.05 -5.90
N SER A 137 11.22 -28.97 -6.33
CA SER A 137 10.81 -30.20 -7.02
C SER A 137 10.01 -31.10 -6.08
N GLU A 138 8.92 -31.64 -6.60
CA GLU A 138 8.24 -32.82 -6.08
C GLU A 138 9.24 -33.94 -5.78
N CYS A 139 9.06 -34.62 -4.65
CA CYS A 139 9.61 -35.95 -4.44
C CYS A 139 8.49 -36.83 -3.87
N THR A 140 7.73 -37.44 -4.77
CA THR A 140 7.13 -38.77 -4.60
C THR A 140 8.25 -39.80 -4.60
N THR A 141 8.41 -40.60 -3.55
CA THR A 141 7.88 -41.98 -3.40
C THR A 141 8.16 -42.46 -1.98
#